data_AF-A0AAV0URH7-F1
#
_entry.id   AF-A0AAV0URH7-F1
#
_cell.length_a   1.000
_cell.length_b   1.000
_cell.length_c   1.000
_cell.angle_alpha   90.00
_cell.angle_beta   90.00
_cell.angle_gamma   90.00
#
_symmetry.space_group_name_H-M   'P 1'
#
loop_
_entity.id
_entity.type
_entity.pdbx_description
1 polymer ?
#
loop_
_entity_poly.entity_id
_entity_poly.type
_entity_poly.pdbx_seq_one_letter_code
_entity_poly.pdbx_strand_id
1 'polypeptide(L)'
;MSMNVQLHDAVVPYLVSPYENFFFLIHHVRLTVESGNGYPGQGGCFYGSEGCCYVSHYRLVFVSDRAMEQTAYQSFSLPLYGIRDWCFHVSFLGVKSWKGHVNCVPGGGLVGVGKFTMEFLSVGFEEFRNHVRPLLEHSRALHRQFCDLTSPSVLLVPGKRQEGDAMRLVYCSVEDPMTLFLVDKVPASADH
;
A
#
# COMPACT_ATOMS: atom_id res chain seq x y z
N MET A 1 2.84 2.05 5.65
CA MET A 1 2.07 1.09 4.84
C MET A 1 0.60 1.08 5.27
N SER A 2 -0.35 1.07 4.34
CA SER A 2 -1.78 0.94 4.65
C SER A 2 -2.40 -0.34 4.06
N MET A 3 -3.30 -0.97 4.82
CA MET A 3 -4.11 -2.13 4.41
C MET A 3 -5.50 -1.68 3.94
N ASN A 4 -6.13 -2.45 3.04
CA ASN A 4 -7.48 -2.21 2.51
C ASN A 4 -7.67 -0.80 1.94
N VAL A 5 -6.79 -0.40 1.03
CA VAL A 5 -6.94 0.87 0.33
C VAL A 5 -8.20 0.89 -0.53
N GLN A 6 -8.80 2.08 -0.65
CA GLN A 6 -9.98 2.31 -1.47
C GLN A 6 -9.69 2.00 -2.94
N LEU A 7 -10.60 1.25 -3.58
CA LEU A 7 -10.52 0.86 -4.99
C LEU A 7 -11.76 1.34 -5.75
N HIS A 8 -11.58 1.81 -7.00
CA HIS A 8 -12.62 1.95 -8.00
C HIS A 8 -13.07 0.58 -8.48
N ASP A 9 -14.38 0.34 -8.44
CA ASP A 9 -15.02 -0.91 -8.85
C ASP A 9 -14.37 -2.16 -8.25
N ALA A 10 -13.83 -2.03 -7.04
CA ALA A 10 -13.08 -3.07 -6.31
C ALA A 10 -11.77 -3.56 -6.98
N VAL A 11 -11.26 -2.90 -8.02
CA VAL A 11 -10.10 -3.38 -8.80
C VAL A 11 -8.98 -2.34 -8.93
N VAL A 12 -9.31 -1.07 -9.15
CA VAL A 12 -8.31 -0.04 -9.48
C VAL A 12 -8.08 0.88 -8.29
N PRO A 13 -6.85 1.07 -7.79
CA PRO A 13 -6.61 1.93 -6.63
C PRO A 13 -6.99 3.39 -6.86
N TYR A 14 -7.60 4.02 -5.86
CA TYR A 14 -7.79 5.47 -5.86
C TYR A 14 -6.44 6.20 -5.78
N LEU A 15 -6.32 7.31 -6.50
CA LEU A 15 -5.15 8.19 -6.43
C LEU A 15 -5.13 8.95 -5.09
N VAL A 16 -3.95 9.12 -4.50
CA VAL A 16 -3.75 9.93 -3.29
C VAL A 16 -3.67 11.41 -3.58
N SER A 17 -3.34 11.77 -4.81
CA SER A 17 -3.02 13.13 -5.22
C SER A 17 -3.43 13.31 -6.68
N PRO A 18 -3.86 14.52 -7.10
CA PRO A 18 -4.08 14.83 -8.51
C PRO A 18 -2.81 14.68 -9.36
N TYR A 19 -1.63 14.66 -8.73
CA TYR A 19 -0.34 14.46 -9.38
C TYR A 19 0.14 13.00 -9.34
N GLU A 20 -0.60 12.11 -8.68
CA GLU A 20 -0.32 10.68 -8.75
C GLU A 20 -0.85 10.11 -10.06
N ASN A 21 -0.02 9.31 -10.73
CA ASN A 21 -0.47 8.45 -11.82
C ASN A 21 0.21 7.08 -11.67
N PHE A 22 -0.56 6.01 -11.87
CA PHE A 22 -0.03 4.66 -11.97
C PHE A 22 0.48 4.44 -13.39
N PHE A 23 1.80 4.38 -13.56
CA PHE A 23 2.45 4.29 -14.87
C PHE A 23 2.92 2.87 -15.21
N PHE A 24 2.92 1.96 -14.24
CA PHE A 24 3.28 0.56 -14.45
C PHE A 24 2.36 -0.36 -13.65
N LEU A 25 2.02 -1.50 -14.25
CA LEU A 25 1.17 -2.52 -13.65
C LEU A 25 1.82 -3.88 -13.89
N ILE A 26 2.05 -4.62 -12.82
CA ILE A 26 2.51 -6.01 -12.88
C ILE A 26 1.38 -6.94 -12.45
N HIS A 27 1.08 -7.93 -13.28
CA HIS A 27 0.06 -8.94 -13.00
C HIS A 27 0.68 -10.21 -12.44
N HIS A 28 -0.17 -11.03 -11.81
CA HIS A 28 0.17 -12.37 -11.35
C HIS A 28 1.39 -12.36 -10.42
N VAL A 29 1.27 -11.58 -9.36
CA VAL A 29 2.22 -11.50 -8.25
C VAL A 29 1.56 -11.97 -6.96
N ARG A 30 2.37 -12.39 -5.99
CA ARG A 30 1.89 -12.75 -4.66
C ARG A 30 2.62 -11.90 -3.63
N LEU A 31 1.88 -11.26 -2.73
CA LEU A 31 2.45 -10.39 -1.70
C LEU A 31 2.23 -10.97 -0.30
N THR A 32 3.30 -11.23 0.44
CA THR A 32 3.23 -11.61 1.87
C THR A 32 3.76 -10.47 2.71
N VAL A 33 3.11 -10.16 3.82
CA VAL A 33 3.52 -9.11 4.76
C VAL A 33 3.39 -9.60 6.20
N GLU A 34 4.49 -9.60 6.92
CA GLU A 34 4.59 -10.02 8.31
C GLU A 34 4.86 -8.79 9.18
N SER A 35 4.06 -8.54 10.22
CA SER A 35 4.28 -7.43 11.16
C SER A 35 4.08 -7.85 12.60
N GLY A 36 4.96 -7.39 13.49
CA GLY A 36 4.95 -7.69 14.92
C GLY A 36 6.08 -8.61 15.35
N ASN A 37 6.13 -8.96 16.64
CA ASN A 37 7.26 -9.67 17.26
C ASN A 37 7.06 -11.19 17.37
N GLY A 38 6.11 -11.78 16.61
CA GLY A 38 5.86 -13.23 16.61
C GLY A 38 5.18 -13.79 17.88
N TYR A 39 4.87 -12.95 18.88
CA TYR A 39 4.10 -13.37 20.05
C TYR A 39 2.61 -13.53 19.66
N PRO A 40 1.94 -14.65 20.01
CA PRO A 40 0.52 -14.84 19.71
C PRO A 40 -0.32 -13.65 20.21
N GLY A 41 -1.10 -13.04 19.31
CA GLY A 41 -1.93 -11.86 19.62
C GLY A 41 -1.23 -10.49 19.51
N GLN A 42 0.07 -10.44 19.22
CA GLN A 42 0.88 -9.20 19.09
C GLN A 42 1.44 -8.98 17.66
N GLY A 43 1.03 -9.80 16.69
CA GLY A 43 1.47 -9.70 15.31
C GLY A 43 0.38 -10.09 14.32
N GLY A 44 0.33 -9.37 13.21
CA GLY A 44 -0.50 -9.69 12.05
C GLY A 44 0.39 -10.29 10.97
N CYS A 45 0.09 -11.52 10.55
CA CYS A 45 0.66 -12.06 9.32
C CYS A 45 -0.41 -11.96 8.23
N PHE A 46 -0.11 -11.16 7.23
CA PHE A 46 -0.87 -11.11 6.00
C PHE A 46 -0.21 -12.02 4.97
N TYR A 47 -0.95 -13.05 4.56
CA TYR A 47 -0.63 -13.84 3.38
C TYR A 47 -1.52 -13.36 2.26
N GLY A 48 -0.96 -12.62 1.31
CA GLY A 48 -1.70 -12.23 0.12
C GLY A 48 -1.90 -13.40 -0.81
N SER A 49 -3.11 -13.46 -1.34
CA SER A 49 -3.44 -14.21 -2.55
C SER A 49 -2.67 -13.65 -3.76
N GLU A 50 -2.84 -14.30 -4.90
CA GLU A 50 -2.36 -13.79 -6.18
C GLU A 50 -3.14 -12.53 -6.57
N GLY A 51 -2.46 -11.61 -7.25
CA GLY A 51 -3.00 -10.31 -7.56
C GLY A 51 -2.15 -9.53 -8.55
N CYS A 52 -2.42 -8.24 -8.60
CA CYS A 52 -1.67 -7.27 -9.38
C CYS A 52 -1.08 -6.17 -8.50
N CYS A 53 -0.01 -5.54 -8.97
CA CYS A 53 0.65 -4.44 -8.27
C CYS A 53 0.78 -3.23 -9.20
N TYR A 54 0.17 -2.14 -8.78
CA TYR A 54 0.19 -0.84 -9.44
C TYR A 54 1.35 0.00 -8.90
N VAL A 55 2.09 0.64 -9.79
CA VAL A 55 3.27 1.44 -9.44
C VAL A 55 3.05 2.89 -9.81
N SER A 56 3.18 3.77 -8.81
CA SER A 56 3.23 5.22 -9.00
C SER A 56 4.58 5.77 -8.55
N HIS A 57 4.76 7.09 -8.65
CA HIS A 57 5.96 7.78 -8.17
C HIS A 57 6.05 7.83 -6.63
N TYR A 58 4.95 7.55 -5.93
CA TYR A 58 4.87 7.70 -4.46
C TYR A 58 4.79 6.36 -3.76
N ARG A 59 4.11 5.38 -4.36
CA ARG A 59 3.78 4.11 -3.70
C ARG A 59 3.55 2.98 -4.70
N LEU A 60 3.58 1.79 -4.15
CA LEU A 60 3.12 0.56 -4.77
C LEU A 60 1.80 0.16 -4.15
N VAL A 61 0.82 -0.23 -4.96
CA VAL A 61 -0.45 -0.73 -4.46
C VAL A 61 -0.68 -2.14 -5.00
N PHE A 62 -0.65 -3.12 -4.10
CA PHE A 62 -1.08 -4.48 -4.40
C PHE A 62 -2.59 -4.59 -4.25
N VAL A 63 -3.23 -5.28 -5.20
CA VAL A 63 -4.66 -5.61 -5.19
C VAL A 63 -4.79 -7.10 -5.47
N SER A 64 -5.47 -7.83 -4.59
CA SER A 64 -5.75 -9.25 -4.75
C SER A 64 -6.74 -9.49 -5.89
N ASP A 65 -6.51 -10.51 -6.73
CA ASP A 65 -7.44 -10.93 -7.79
C ASP A 65 -8.72 -11.54 -7.22
N ARG A 66 -8.64 -12.08 -5.99
CA ARG A 66 -9.79 -12.65 -5.29
C ARG A 66 -10.17 -11.70 -4.16
N ALA A 67 -11.38 -11.15 -4.23
CA ALA A 67 -12.13 -10.80 -3.04
C ALA A 67 -12.52 -12.12 -2.35
N MET A 68 -11.54 -12.82 -1.73
CA MET A 68 -11.90 -13.94 -0.89
C MET A 68 -12.71 -13.38 0.27
N GLU A 69 -13.99 -13.74 0.34
CA GLU A 69 -14.97 -13.28 1.33
C GLU A 69 -14.55 -13.51 2.80
N GLN A 70 -13.39 -14.14 3.03
CA GLN A 70 -12.85 -14.50 4.34
C GLN A 70 -11.45 -13.95 4.62
N THR A 71 -10.77 -13.29 3.68
CA THR A 71 -9.49 -12.63 3.96
C THR A 71 -9.77 -11.18 4.33
N ALA A 72 -9.43 -10.79 5.56
CA ALA A 72 -9.61 -9.42 6.06
C ALA A 72 -8.85 -8.35 5.24
N TYR A 73 -8.02 -8.75 4.27
CA TYR A 73 -7.16 -7.84 3.54
C TYR A 73 -7.17 -8.08 2.03
N GLN A 74 -7.68 -7.12 1.27
CA GLN A 74 -7.86 -7.21 -0.20
C GLN A 74 -6.83 -6.38 -0.98
N SER A 75 -6.26 -5.36 -0.34
CA SER A 75 -5.31 -4.46 -1.00
C SER A 75 -4.30 -3.88 0.00
N PHE A 76 -3.13 -3.50 -0.50
CA PHE A 76 -2.01 -3.01 0.31
C PHE A 76 -1.28 -1.89 -0.39
N SER A 77 -1.06 -0.78 0.31
CA SER A 77 -0.30 0.36 -0.18
C SER A 77 1.03 0.47 0.56
N LEU A 78 2.13 0.30 -0.19
CA LEU A 78 3.50 0.43 0.26
C LEU A 78 4.06 1.78 -0.22
N PRO A 79 4.14 2.80 0.65
CA PRO A 79 4.80 4.06 0.29
C PRO A 79 6.29 3.81 0.06
N LEU A 80 6.82 4.29 -1.07
CA LEU A 80 8.20 4.01 -1.48
C LEU A 80 9.22 4.62 -0.51
N TYR A 81 8.92 5.78 0.07
CA TYR A 81 9.79 6.45 1.05
C TYR A 81 9.93 5.63 2.35
N GLY A 82 8.88 4.86 2.68
CA GLY A 82 8.78 4.05 3.89
C GLY A 82 9.44 2.67 3.76
N ILE A 83 9.91 2.30 2.57
CA ILE A 83 10.59 1.03 2.32
C ILE A 83 12.09 1.15 2.66
N ARG A 84 12.65 0.09 3.24
CA ARG A 84 14.07 -0.03 3.63
C ARG A 84 14.56 -1.47 3.50
N ASP A 85 15.88 -1.64 3.52
CA ASP A 85 16.56 -2.94 3.52
C ASP A 85 16.02 -3.89 2.44
N TRP A 86 15.74 -3.32 1.26
CA TRP A 86 15.10 -4.03 0.17
C TRP A 86 16.11 -4.74 -0.72
N CYS A 87 15.69 -5.84 -1.33
CA CYS A 87 16.50 -6.56 -2.32
C CYS A 87 15.65 -7.21 -3.40
N PHE A 88 16.18 -7.24 -4.62
CA PHE A 88 15.66 -8.05 -5.72
C PHE A 88 16.45 -9.36 -5.74
N HIS A 89 15.75 -10.49 -5.70
CA HIS A 89 16.36 -11.80 -5.52
C HIS A 89 15.78 -12.82 -6.49
N VAL A 90 16.66 -13.59 -7.13
CA VAL A 90 16.32 -14.76 -7.92
C VAL A 90 16.89 -15.98 -7.22
N SER A 91 16.04 -16.93 -6.83
CA SER A 91 16.49 -18.16 -6.17
C SER A 91 17.20 -19.09 -7.15
N PHE A 92 17.90 -20.09 -6.61
CA PHE A 92 18.52 -21.14 -7.42
C PHE A 92 17.50 -21.87 -8.32
N LEU A 93 16.26 -22.02 -7.85
CA LEU A 93 15.16 -22.61 -8.62
C LEU A 93 14.48 -21.62 -9.58
N GLY A 94 15.05 -20.42 -9.76
CA GLY A 94 14.52 -19.40 -10.66
C GLY A 94 13.36 -18.58 -10.11
N VAL A 95 12.98 -18.75 -8.84
CA VAL A 95 11.90 -17.97 -8.22
C VAL A 95 12.35 -16.54 -8.03
N LYS A 96 11.65 -15.61 -8.67
CA LYS A 96 11.96 -14.18 -8.65
C LYS A 96 11.12 -13.50 -7.58
N SER A 97 11.78 -12.68 -6.76
CA SER A 97 11.13 -12.02 -5.62
C SER A 97 11.74 -10.65 -5.33
N TRP A 98 10.94 -9.77 -4.78
CA TRP A 98 11.36 -8.49 -4.20
C TRP A 98 10.96 -8.46 -2.73
N LYS A 99 11.92 -8.20 -1.85
CA LYS A 99 11.73 -8.30 -0.40
C LYS A 99 12.23 -7.04 0.27
N GLY A 100 11.74 -6.75 1.46
CA GLY A 100 12.25 -5.64 2.27
C GLY A 100 11.43 -5.41 3.52
N HIS A 101 11.68 -4.28 4.18
CA HIS A 101 10.90 -3.81 5.30
C HIS A 101 10.18 -2.52 4.94
N VAL A 102 8.99 -2.31 5.50
CA VAL A 102 8.21 -1.09 5.34
C VAL A 102 7.78 -0.58 6.70
N ASN A 103 7.97 0.71 6.94
CA ASN A 103 7.52 1.35 8.18
C ASN A 103 5.99 1.39 8.24
N CYS A 104 5.45 1.23 9.45
CA CYS A 104 4.05 1.52 9.73
C CYS A 104 3.77 3.02 9.54
N VAL A 105 2.52 3.33 9.24
CA VAL A 105 2.00 4.70 9.12
C VAL A 105 0.74 4.80 9.99
N PRO A 106 0.45 5.96 10.61
CA PRO A 106 -0.61 6.07 11.63
C PRO A 106 -2.02 5.70 11.13
N GLY A 107 -2.58 4.53 11.47
CA GLY A 107 -3.88 4.09 10.94
C GLY A 107 -3.77 3.22 9.67
N GLY A 108 -2.56 2.78 9.32
CA GLY A 108 -2.31 1.87 8.19
C GLY A 108 -2.54 0.39 8.48
N GLY A 109 -2.97 0.01 9.68
CA GLY A 109 -3.30 -1.37 10.04
C GLY A 109 -2.12 -2.28 10.44
N LEU A 110 -0.86 -1.84 10.23
CA LEU A 110 0.30 -2.56 10.75
C LEU A 110 0.58 -2.24 12.23
N VAL A 111 0.84 -3.28 13.02
CA VAL A 111 1.20 -3.19 14.46
C VAL A 111 2.67 -2.76 14.66
N GLY A 112 3.49 -2.77 13.60
CA GLY A 112 4.89 -2.38 13.64
C GLY A 112 5.52 -2.34 12.25
N VAL A 113 6.85 -2.45 12.19
CA VAL A 113 7.57 -2.57 10.92
C VAL A 113 7.13 -3.87 10.23
N GLY A 114 6.65 -3.74 9.00
CA GLY A 114 6.25 -4.89 8.18
C GLY A 114 7.43 -5.41 7.37
N LYS A 115 7.68 -6.72 7.39
CA LYS A 115 8.54 -7.40 6.43
C LYS A 115 7.68 -7.87 5.27
N PHE A 116 7.97 -7.42 4.06
CA PHE A 116 7.23 -7.83 2.87
C PHE A 116 8.06 -8.73 1.96
N THR A 117 7.38 -9.59 1.22
CA THR A 117 7.91 -10.39 0.12
C THR A 117 6.90 -10.40 -1.01
N MET A 118 7.30 -9.89 -2.18
CA MET A 118 6.53 -10.00 -3.41
C MET A 118 7.18 -11.01 -4.34
N GLU A 119 6.46 -12.08 -4.65
CA GLU A 119 6.86 -13.13 -5.59
C GLU A 119 6.25 -12.86 -6.96
N PHE A 120 7.05 -13.05 -8.01
CA PHE A 120 6.62 -12.87 -9.40
C PHE A 120 6.31 -14.23 -9.98
N LEU A 121 5.02 -14.50 -10.21
CA LEU A 121 4.52 -15.78 -10.71
C LEU A 121 4.41 -15.79 -12.25
N SER A 122 4.72 -14.65 -12.88
CA SER A 122 4.72 -14.46 -14.33
C SER A 122 5.95 -13.65 -14.77
N VAL A 123 5.99 -13.29 -16.05
CA VAL A 123 6.95 -12.36 -16.64
C VAL A 123 6.79 -10.94 -16.06
N GLY A 124 7.80 -10.08 -16.24
CA GLY A 124 7.74 -8.68 -15.80
C GLY A 124 8.66 -8.31 -14.63
N PHE A 125 9.42 -9.27 -14.07
CA PHE A 125 10.33 -9.00 -12.96
C PHE A 125 11.43 -7.98 -13.28
N GLU A 126 12.06 -8.09 -14.46
CA GLU A 126 13.17 -7.17 -14.79
C GLU A 126 12.63 -5.77 -15.11
N GLU A 127 11.50 -5.69 -15.80
CA GLU A 127 10.77 -4.45 -16.08
C GLU A 127 10.37 -3.77 -14.76
N PHE A 128 9.75 -4.52 -13.84
CA PHE A 128 9.41 -4.04 -12.52
C PHE A 128 10.66 -3.52 -11.79
N ARG A 129 11.75 -4.31 -11.79
CA ARG A 129 13.00 -3.94 -11.13
C ARG A 129 13.60 -2.66 -11.71
N ASN A 130 13.54 -2.48 -13.03
CA ASN A 130 14.07 -1.31 -13.72
C ASN A 130 13.22 -0.05 -13.44
N HIS A 131 11.90 -0.20 -13.34
CA HIS A 131 11.02 0.91 -12.99
C HIS A 131 11.12 1.28 -11.50
N VAL A 132 11.14 0.29 -10.60
CA VAL A 132 11.01 0.53 -9.16
C VAL A 132 12.31 0.90 -8.48
N ARG A 133 13.46 0.36 -8.93
CA ARG A 133 14.77 0.70 -8.34
C ARG A 133 15.04 2.21 -8.26
N PRO A 134 14.96 2.98 -9.36
CA PRO A 134 15.24 4.41 -9.28
C PRO A 134 14.25 5.13 -8.36
N LEU A 135 12.98 4.69 -8.30
CA LEU A 135 12.01 5.30 -7.40
C LEU A 135 12.38 5.06 -5.93
N LEU A 136 12.80 3.84 -5.58
CA LEU A 136 13.23 3.51 -4.21
C LEU A 136 14.45 4.33 -3.78
N GLU A 137 15.38 4.58 -4.69
CA GLU A 137 16.60 5.37 -4.44
C GLU A 137 16.27 6.85 -4.17
N HIS A 138 15.27 7.41 -4.86
CA HIS A 138 14.93 8.84 -4.79
C HIS A 138 13.71 9.17 -3.91
N SER A 139 12.95 8.15 -3.47
CA SER A 139 11.65 8.32 -2.79
C SER A 139 11.73 9.18 -1.53
N ARG A 140 12.80 9.06 -0.74
CA ARG A 140 12.98 9.84 0.50
C ARG A 140 13.30 11.30 0.23
N ALA A 141 14.05 11.59 -0.83
CA ALA A 141 14.30 12.96 -1.23
C ALA A 141 13.01 13.62 -1.74
N LEU A 142 12.23 12.89 -2.54
CA LEU A 142 10.92 13.32 -2.99
C LEU A 142 9.96 13.55 -1.82
N HIS A 143 9.89 12.62 -0.86
CA HIS A 143 9.07 12.78 0.35
C HIS A 143 9.43 14.03 1.15
N ARG A 144 10.72 14.30 1.36
CA ARG A 144 11.18 15.54 2.02
C ARG A 144 10.75 16.80 1.27
N GLN A 145 10.91 16.82 -0.06
CA GLN A 145 10.45 17.95 -0.87
C GLN A 145 8.97 18.24 -0.66
N PHE A 146 8.13 17.20 -0.54
CA PHE A 146 6.71 17.35 -0.24
C PHE A 146 6.45 17.85 1.19
N CYS A 147 7.20 17.36 2.18
CA CYS A 147 7.10 17.85 3.57
C CYS A 147 7.50 19.32 3.72
N ASP A 148 8.43 19.79 2.88
CA ASP A 148 8.91 21.18 2.89
C ASP A 148 7.95 22.16 2.16
N LEU A 149 6.92 21.66 1.48
CA LEU A 149 5.92 22.52 0.84
C LEU A 149 5.04 23.20 1.89
N THR A 150 5.01 24.53 1.88
CA THR A 150 4.18 25.36 2.77
C THR A 150 2.69 25.31 2.46
N SER A 151 2.30 24.76 1.30
CA SER A 151 0.92 24.52 0.90
C SER A 151 0.76 23.07 0.42
N PRO A 152 -0.20 22.29 0.95
CA PRO A 152 -0.40 20.92 0.52
C PRO A 152 -0.96 20.91 -0.91
N SER A 153 -0.15 20.47 -1.88
CA SER A 153 -0.57 20.27 -3.28
C SER A 153 -1.47 19.04 -3.47
N VAL A 154 -1.61 18.21 -2.43
CA VAL A 154 -2.39 16.97 -2.46
C VAL A 154 -3.87 17.31 -2.22
N LEU A 155 -4.60 17.61 -3.30
CA LEU A 155 -6.05 17.71 -3.25
C LEU A 155 -6.64 16.30 -3.07
N LEU A 156 -7.41 16.13 -1.99
CA LEU A 156 -8.20 14.93 -1.73
C LEU A 156 -9.25 14.77 -2.84
N VAL A 157 -9.31 13.58 -3.46
CA VAL A 157 -10.46 13.19 -4.27
C VAL A 157 -11.39 12.37 -3.36
N PRO A 158 -12.62 12.84 -3.06
CA PRO A 158 -13.59 12.05 -2.31
C PRO A 158 -13.85 10.72 -3.02
N GLY A 159 -13.77 9.61 -2.28
CA GLY A 159 -14.22 8.31 -2.78
C GLY A 159 -15.70 8.35 -3.18
N LYS A 160 -16.08 7.66 -4.26
CA LYS A 160 -17.50 7.54 -4.65
C LYS A 160 -18.30 6.84 -3.53
N ARG A 161 -19.44 7.46 -3.19
CA ARG A 161 -20.44 7.01 -2.22
C ARG A 161 -21.04 5.65 -2.61
N GLN A 162 -20.93 4.65 -1.75
CA GLN A 162 -21.85 3.51 -1.74
C GLN A 162 -22.92 3.77 -0.67
N GLU A 163 -24.20 3.61 -1.02
CA GLU A 163 -25.30 3.73 -0.06
C GLU A 163 -25.23 2.60 0.98
N GLY A 164 -25.19 2.96 2.27
CA GLY A 164 -25.31 2.02 3.38
C GLY A 164 -24.05 1.82 4.23
N ASP A 165 -22.86 2.24 3.78
CA ASP A 165 -21.62 2.10 4.55
C ASP A 165 -21.41 3.30 5.49
N ALA A 166 -21.04 3.05 6.74
CA ALA A 166 -20.69 4.10 7.70
C ALA A 166 -19.59 4.98 7.07
N MET A 167 -19.71 6.30 7.24
CA MET A 167 -18.89 7.31 6.57
C MET A 167 -17.38 6.98 6.65
N ARG A 168 -16.81 6.39 5.59
CA ARG A 168 -15.37 6.16 5.42
C ARG A 168 -14.76 7.40 4.78
N LEU A 169 -14.25 8.31 5.60
CA LEU A 169 -13.50 9.45 5.09
C LEU A 169 -12.03 9.06 4.93
N VAL A 170 -11.51 9.32 3.75
CA VAL A 170 -10.09 9.17 3.47
C VAL A 170 -9.38 10.44 3.92
N TYR A 171 -8.55 10.37 4.97
CA TYR A 171 -7.76 11.49 5.47
C TYR A 171 -6.30 11.35 5.01
N CYS A 172 -5.68 12.45 4.57
CA CYS A 172 -4.22 12.57 4.61
C CYS A 172 -3.80 12.91 6.04
N SER A 173 -2.74 12.28 6.54
CA SER A 173 -2.13 12.77 7.77
C SER A 173 -1.44 14.09 7.46
N VAL A 174 -1.65 15.09 8.31
CA VAL A 174 -0.88 16.35 8.29
C VAL A 174 0.62 16.08 8.47
N GLU A 175 0.96 14.95 9.11
CA GLU A 175 2.33 14.51 9.39
C GLU A 175 2.94 13.68 8.25
N ASP A 176 2.12 13.18 7.30
CA ASP A 176 2.59 12.40 6.16
C ASP A 176 1.72 12.59 4.90
N PRO A 177 2.09 13.52 4.01
CA PRO A 177 1.29 13.90 2.85
C PRO A 177 1.19 12.81 1.77
N MET A 178 1.97 11.73 1.88
CA MET A 178 1.98 10.60 0.94
C MET A 178 1.18 9.38 1.41
N THR A 179 0.52 9.45 2.57
CA THR A 179 -0.32 8.36 3.08
C THR A 179 -1.79 8.76 3.18
N LEU A 180 -2.64 7.89 2.62
CA LEU A 180 -4.09 7.92 2.82
C LEU A 180 -4.49 6.97 3.94
N PHE A 181 -5.38 7.43 4.82
CA PHE A 181 -5.99 6.66 5.88
C PHE A 181 -7.49 6.58 5.69
N LEU A 182 -8.11 5.43 6.00
CA LEU A 182 -9.55 5.32 6.16
C LEU A 182 -9.87 5.56 7.65
N VAL A 183 -10.77 6.49 7.93
CA VAL A 183 -11.39 6.61 9.27
C VAL A 183 -12.83 6.18 9.15
N ASP A 184 -13.19 5.08 9.82
CA ASP A 184 -14.59 4.74 10.06
C ASP A 184 -15.14 5.75 11.06
N LYS A 185 -16.15 6.55 10.66
CA LYS A 185 -16.90 7.33 11.64
C LYS A 185 -17.64 6.35 12.54
N VAL A 186 -17.29 6.32 13.83
CA VAL A 186 -18.17 5.73 14.85
C VAL A 186 -19.52 6.44 14.70
N PRO A 187 -20.64 5.71 14.50
CA PRO A 187 -21.95 6.33 14.50
C PRO A 187 -22.07 7.08 15.83
N ALA A 188 -22.42 8.36 15.77
CA ALA A 188 -22.68 9.16 16.96
C ALA A 188 -23.59 8.33 17.87
N SER A 189 -23.13 8.05 19.10
CA SER A 189 -23.97 7.46 20.12
C SER A 189 -25.27 8.25 20.14
N ALA A 190 -26.39 7.56 19.92
CA ALA A 190 -27.70 8.15 20.11
C ALA A 190 -27.83 8.44 21.61
N ASP A 191 -27.47 9.65 22.00
CA ASP A 191 -27.87 10.22 23.28
C ASP A 191 -29.40 10.41 23.22
N HIS A 192 -30.12 9.51 23.88
CA HIS A 192 -31.48 9.70 24.36
C HIS A 192 -31.65 9.09 25.74
#